data_AF-X0SPK7-F1
#
_entry.id   AF-X0SPK7-F1
#
_cell.length_a   1.000
_cell.length_b   1.000
_cell.length_c   1.000
_cell.angle_alpha   90.00
_cell.angle_beta   90.00
_cell.angle_gamma   90.00
#
_symmetry.space_group_name_H-M   'P 1'
#
loop_
_entity.id
_entity.type
_entity.pdbx_description
1 polymer ?
#
loop_
_entity_poly.entity_id
_entity_poly.type
_entity_poly.pdbx_seq_one_letter_code
_entity_poly.pdbx_strand_id
1 'polypeptide(L)'
;MVATNGCGSQTSAAATLAVLVPAPGDLDLDCDIDLYDYESFAQCLAGPAGGIPPGCDEADLDDSGSVDLRDVAKFKLAFTGE
;
A
#
# COMPACT_ATOMS: atom_id res chain seq x y z
N MET A 1 -19.15 13.06 18.90
CA MET A 1 -18.79 13.18 20.33
C MET A 1 -19.16 14.58 20.79
N VAL A 2 -19.78 14.74 21.96
CA VAL A 2 -20.13 16.07 22.50
C VAL A 2 -19.39 16.25 23.82
N ALA A 3 -18.65 17.35 23.94
CA ALA A 3 -17.97 17.74 25.17
C ALA A 3 -18.63 19.01 25.73
N THR A 4 -19.06 18.95 26.99
CA THR A 4 -19.78 20.03 27.68
C THR A 4 -19.02 20.50 28.91
N ASN A 5 -18.95 21.81 29.14
CA ASN A 5 -18.46 22.41 30.37
C ASN A 5 -19.26 23.67 30.74
N GLY A 6 -18.86 24.37 31.80
CA GLY A 6 -19.53 25.59 32.28
C GLY A 6 -19.54 26.76 31.28
N CYS A 7 -18.79 26.65 30.19
CA CYS A 7 -18.73 27.65 29.12
C CYS A 7 -19.50 27.23 27.85
N GLY A 8 -20.11 26.04 27.82
CA GLY A 8 -20.95 25.58 26.71
C GLY A 8 -20.68 24.15 26.28
N SER A 9 -21.24 23.80 25.11
CA SER A 9 -21.12 22.48 24.50
C SER A 9 -20.47 22.59 23.13
N GLN A 10 -19.52 21.71 22.85
CA GLN A 10 -18.90 21.55 21.54
C GLN A 10 -19.15 20.14 21.03
N THR A 11 -19.59 20.04 19.79
CA THR A 11 -19.83 18.76 19.12
C THR A 11 -18.74 18.54 18.09
N SER A 12 -17.98 17.46 18.21
CA SER A 12 -17.08 17.01 17.15
C SER A 12 -17.88 16.62 15.91
N ALA A 13 -17.38 16.98 14.73
CA ALA A 13 -17.94 16.52 13.46
C ALA A 13 -17.92 14.98 13.38
N ALA A 14 -18.84 14.42 12.60
CA ALA A 14 -18.78 13.00 12.24
C ALA A 14 -17.54 12.76 11.37
N ALA A 15 -16.77 11.70 11.70
CA ALA A 15 -15.71 11.21 10.85
C ALA A 15 -16.26 10.08 9.97
N THR A 16 -15.93 10.11 8.68
CA THR A 16 -16.24 9.02 7.76
C THR A 16 -15.01 8.14 7.68
N LEU A 17 -15.16 6.85 8.01
CA LEU A 17 -14.13 5.85 7.76
C LEU A 17 -14.40 5.24 6.39
N ALA A 18 -13.45 5.40 5.46
CA ALA A 18 -13.45 4.70 4.19
C ALA A 18 -12.44 3.55 4.27
N VAL A 19 -12.81 2.38 3.75
CA VAL A 19 -11.86 1.31 3.45
C VAL A 19 -11.50 1.47 1.98
N LEU A 20 -10.30 1.96 1.72
CA LEU A 20 -9.76 2.01 0.37
C LEU A 20 -9.18 0.63 0.03
N VAL A 21 -9.33 0.23 -1.23
CA VAL A 21 -8.56 -0.90 -1.76
C VAL A 21 -7.19 -0.32 -2.13
N PRO A 22 -6.09 -0.86 -1.58
CA PRO A 22 -4.74 -0.40 -1.90
C PRO A 22 -4.49 -0.45 -3.40
N ALA A 23 -3.76 0.53 -3.92
CA ALA A 23 -3.34 0.49 -5.31
C ALA A 23 -2.32 -0.65 -5.51
N PRO A 24 -2.29 -1.34 -6.67
CA PRO A 24 -1.23 -2.30 -6.94
C PRO A 24 0.14 -1.62 -6.85
N GLY A 25 0.97 -2.03 -5.89
CA GLY A 25 2.26 -1.41 -5.58
C GLY A 25 2.30 -0.62 -4.27
N ASP A 26 1.16 -0.31 -3.65
CA ASP A 26 1.02 0.27 -2.30
C ASP A 26 1.06 -0.88 -1.27
N LEU A 27 2.26 -1.25 -0.87
CA LEU A 27 2.56 -2.41 -0.03
C LEU A 27 2.63 -2.06 1.45
N ASP A 28 2.84 -0.79 1.81
CA ASP A 28 2.82 -0.34 3.21
C ASP A 28 1.47 0.26 3.66
N LEU A 29 0.53 0.42 2.71
CA LEU A 29 -0.87 0.79 2.90
C LEU A 29 -1.09 2.24 3.32
N ASP A 30 -0.19 3.14 2.93
CA ASP A 30 -0.27 4.56 3.25
C ASP A 30 -0.96 5.42 2.17
N CYS A 31 -1.41 4.78 1.08
CA CYS A 31 -2.13 5.34 -0.05
C CYS A 31 -1.28 6.04 -1.11
N ASP A 32 0.02 5.81 -1.13
CA ASP A 32 0.85 6.11 -2.29
C ASP A 32 1.78 4.95 -2.69
N ILE A 33 2.69 5.18 -3.63
CA ILE A 33 3.60 4.14 -4.15
C ILE A 33 5.00 4.74 -4.19
N ASP A 34 5.80 4.48 -3.18
CA ASP A 34 7.05 5.19 -2.92
C ASP A 34 8.23 4.28 -2.52
N LEU A 35 9.24 4.85 -1.87
CA LEU A 35 10.41 4.11 -1.43
C LEU A 35 10.16 3.17 -0.24
N TYR A 36 9.17 3.43 0.61
CA TYR A 36 8.77 2.52 1.68
C TYR A 36 8.07 1.29 1.11
N ASP A 37 7.24 1.46 0.08
CA ASP A 37 6.69 0.32 -0.67
C ASP A 37 7.79 -0.48 -1.36
N TYR A 38 8.79 0.22 -1.92
CA TYR A 38 9.91 -0.45 -2.57
C TYR A 38 10.72 -1.30 -1.60
N GLU A 39 10.85 -0.91 -0.33
CA GLU A 39 11.54 -1.73 0.68
C GLU A 39 10.83 -3.08 0.86
N SER A 40 9.50 -3.07 0.93
CA SER A 40 8.67 -4.28 0.99
C SER A 40 8.77 -5.08 -0.32
N PHE A 41 8.64 -4.42 -1.47
CA PHE A 41 8.72 -5.04 -2.79
C PHE A 41 10.08 -5.73 -3.03
N ALA A 42 11.18 -5.08 -2.67
CA ALA A 42 12.53 -5.57 -2.91
C ALA A 42 12.84 -6.86 -2.15
N GLN A 43 12.21 -7.08 -0.99
CA GLN A 43 12.34 -8.33 -0.23
C GLN A 43 11.64 -9.52 -0.92
N CYS A 44 10.68 -9.24 -1.79
CA CYS A 44 9.90 -10.24 -2.51
C CYS A 44 10.53 -10.69 -3.85
N LEU A 45 11.54 -9.97 -4.35
CA LEU A 45 12.20 -10.31 -5.62
C LEU A 45 12.87 -11.68 -5.55
N ALA A 46 12.28 -12.64 -6.26
CA ALA A 46 12.78 -14.02 -6.37
C ALA A 46 13.25 -14.37 -7.79
N GLY A 47 12.95 -13.51 -8.76
CA GLY A 47 13.28 -13.69 -10.18
C GLY A 47 12.28 -14.60 -10.91
N PRO A 48 12.42 -14.74 -12.23
CA PRO A 48 11.39 -15.32 -13.11
C PRO A 48 11.10 -16.82 -12.88
N ALA A 49 11.98 -17.53 -12.17
CA ALA A 49 11.80 -18.93 -11.79
C ALA A 49 11.64 -19.11 -10.27
N GLY A 50 11.66 -18.02 -9.50
CA GLY A 50 11.59 -18.03 -8.04
C GLY A 50 10.17 -18.19 -7.50
N GLY A 51 9.15 -17.91 -8.32
CA GLY A 51 7.76 -17.88 -7.89
C GLY A 51 7.46 -16.71 -6.97
N ILE A 52 6.36 -16.82 -6.21
CA ILE A 52 5.95 -15.85 -5.19
C ILE A 52 6.46 -16.33 -3.82
N PRO A 53 7.36 -15.60 -3.13
CA PRO A 53 7.73 -15.93 -1.76
C PRO A 53 6.54 -15.85 -0.79
N PRO A 54 6.56 -16.55 0.36
CA PRO A 54 5.48 -16.47 1.33
C PRO A 54 5.23 -15.04 1.83
N GLY A 55 3.99 -14.55 1.70
CA GLY A 55 3.60 -13.21 2.11
C GLY A 55 3.95 -12.10 1.11
N CYS A 56 4.22 -12.47 -0.14
CA CYS A 56 4.54 -11.55 -1.23
C CYS A 56 3.51 -11.60 -2.37
N ASP A 57 2.31 -12.12 -2.13
CA ASP A 57 1.26 -12.26 -3.15
C ASP A 57 0.90 -10.90 -3.76
N GLU A 58 0.92 -9.84 -2.95
CA GLU A 58 0.66 -8.45 -3.37
C GLU A 58 1.79 -7.85 -4.22
N ALA A 59 2.98 -8.46 -4.24
CA ALA A 59 4.12 -7.99 -5.03
C ALA A 59 4.19 -8.58 -6.46
N ASP A 60 3.32 -9.54 -6.82
CA ASP A 60 3.14 -10.04 -8.19
C ASP A 60 2.20 -9.09 -8.97
N LEU A 61 2.75 -7.95 -9.39
CA LEU A 61 2.01 -6.84 -9.98
C LEU A 61 1.55 -7.09 -11.42
N ASP A 62 2.04 -8.13 -12.07
CA ASP A 62 1.60 -8.53 -13.40
C ASP A 62 0.89 -9.89 -13.48
N ASP A 63 0.54 -10.46 -12.32
CA ASP A 63 -0.17 -11.73 -12.13
C ASP A 63 0.50 -12.90 -12.87
N SER A 64 1.83 -12.91 -12.95
CA SER A 64 2.57 -13.94 -13.68
C SER A 64 2.91 -15.18 -12.83
N GLY A 65 2.67 -15.12 -11.52
CA GLY A 65 3.03 -16.16 -10.57
C GLY A 65 4.48 -16.08 -10.09
N SER A 66 5.17 -14.96 -10.31
CA SER A 66 6.54 -14.73 -9.85
C SER A 66 6.83 -13.26 -9.67
N VAL A 67 7.50 -12.89 -8.57
CA VAL A 67 7.95 -11.51 -8.35
C VAL A 67 9.32 -11.31 -9.01
N ASP A 68 9.32 -10.65 -10.17
CA ASP A 68 10.50 -10.45 -11.01
C ASP A 68 10.61 -9.02 -11.60
N LEU A 69 11.46 -8.85 -12.62
CA LEU A 69 11.72 -7.54 -13.23
C LEU A 69 10.54 -6.99 -14.05
N ARG A 70 9.56 -7.82 -14.41
CA ARG A 70 8.29 -7.39 -15.01
C ARG A 70 7.44 -6.67 -13.98
N ASP A 71 7.43 -7.13 -12.74
CA ASP A 71 6.79 -6.45 -11.61
C ASP A 71 7.51 -5.15 -11.27
N VAL A 72 8.85 -5.13 -11.31
CA VAL A 72 9.62 -3.88 -11.18
C VAL A 72 9.18 -2.85 -12.23
N ALA A 73 8.92 -3.28 -13.46
CA ALA A 73 8.46 -2.37 -14.50
C ALA A 73 7.06 -1.82 -14.21
N LYS A 74 6.15 -2.63 -13.63
CA LYS A 74 4.83 -2.18 -13.16
C LYS A 74 4.94 -1.19 -12.01
N PHE A 75 5.72 -1.54 -10.99
CA PHE A 75 5.96 -0.70 -9.82
C PHE A 75 6.47 0.69 -10.23
N LYS A 76 7.51 0.74 -11.09
CA LYS A 76 8.08 2.00 -11.58
C LYS A 76 7.12 2.89 -12.39
N LEU A 77 6.10 2.31 -13.02
CA LEU A 77 5.09 3.09 -13.74
C LEU A 77 4.10 3.76 -12.81
N ALA A 78 3.89 3.19 -11.63
CA ALA A 78 2.95 3.67 -10.62
C ALA A 78 3.62 4.54 -9.54
N PHE A 79 4.96 4.48 -9.43
CA PHE A 79 5.77 5.20 -8.46
C PHE A 79 5.49 6.71 -8.43
N THR A 80 5.14 7.22 -7.26
CA THR A 80 4.71 8.61 -7.03
C THR A 80 5.79 9.49 -6.41
N GLY A 81 6.76 8.96 -5.68
CA GLY A 81 7.80 9.80 -5.05
C GLY A 81 8.50 9.23 -3.82
N GLU A 82 8.82 10.12 -2.88
CA GLU A 82 9.30 9.83 -1.52
C GLU A 82 8.18 10.08 -0.51
#